data_AF-A0A8B6LDC9-F1
#
_entry.id   AF-A0A8B6LDC9-F1
#
_cell.length_a   1.000
_cell.length_b   1.000
_cell.length_c   1.000
_cell.angle_alpha   90.00
_cell.angle_beta   90.00
_cell.angle_gamma   90.00
#
_symmetry.space_group_name_H-M   'P 1'
#
loop_
_entity.id
_entity.type
_entity.pdbx_description
1 polymer ?
#
loop_
_entity_poly.entity_id
_entity_poly.type
_entity_poly.pdbx_seq_one_letter_code
_entity_poly.pdbx_strand_id
1 'polypeptide(L)'
;MSRPAVPKANTEALLREGTPVSSTPTLYIEGPAFWAPTLPGWESARAVFRGEAAPADPPAKRPSPQLLAPAERRRAPDTVALALEVAAAAVESSGRQAADLPCVFASAHGDLGINDYMCSTLASDPKLLSPIKFHNSVHNAAVGYWTIGTGCMAASNSLSAYESSFAAGLLEAAAQCAADRQAVLLAGYDMPAVGPLSSVTTSRELLAVALVVAPERTERTVAAFEWSLVSGAPLPAAAQSDAARALNANAMADALPLFEALARGGAESVSMPMSAVLSLQLRLMPQP
;
A
#
# COMPACT_ATOMS: atom_id res chain seq x y z
N MET A 1 8.54 -67.10 20.20
CA MET A 1 8.06 -65.82 19.63
C MET A 1 8.17 -64.75 20.72
N SER A 2 9.22 -63.93 20.67
CA SER A 2 9.34 -62.70 21.47
C SER A 2 9.97 -61.65 20.56
N ARG A 3 9.28 -60.51 20.38
CA ARG A 3 9.76 -59.37 19.57
C ARG A 3 10.98 -58.72 20.24
N PRO A 4 12.03 -58.34 19.48
CA PRO A 4 13.10 -57.51 20.01
C PRO A 4 12.66 -56.04 20.07
N ALA A 5 13.15 -55.32 21.08
CA ALA A 5 12.84 -53.93 21.36
C ALA A 5 13.51 -52.97 20.36
N VAL A 6 12.78 -51.91 19.97
CA VAL A 6 13.27 -50.80 19.15
C VAL A 6 14.05 -49.83 20.03
N PRO A 7 15.27 -49.38 19.65
CA PRO A 7 15.99 -48.38 20.43
C PRO A 7 15.35 -46.99 20.23
N LYS A 8 15.11 -46.28 21.34
CA LYS A 8 14.67 -44.88 21.33
C LYS A 8 15.82 -43.99 20.82
N ALA A 9 15.63 -43.35 19.67
CA ALA A 9 16.51 -42.29 19.21
C ALA A 9 16.32 -41.05 20.08
N ASN A 10 17.43 -40.48 20.54
CA ASN A 10 17.49 -39.28 21.38
C ASN A 10 17.13 -38.05 20.53
N THR A 11 15.94 -37.49 20.71
CA THR A 11 15.43 -36.32 19.95
C THR A 11 16.13 -35.01 20.30
N GLU A 12 17.06 -35.00 21.26
CA GLU A 12 17.74 -33.77 21.72
C GLU A 12 19.04 -33.45 20.97
N ALA A 13 19.52 -34.32 20.07
CA ALA A 13 20.80 -34.13 19.39
C ALA A 13 20.70 -33.47 17.99
N LEU A 14 19.51 -33.17 17.48
CA LEU A 14 19.28 -32.52 16.18
C LEU A 14 19.05 -30.99 16.27
N LEU A 15 19.20 -30.39 17.45
CA LEU A 15 19.02 -28.95 17.69
C LEU A 15 20.33 -28.13 17.62
N ARG A 16 21.39 -28.67 17.01
CA ARG A 16 22.67 -27.96 16.86
C ARG A 16 23.19 -28.07 15.45
N GLU A 17 22.59 -27.26 14.58
CA GLU A 17 23.23 -26.62 13.42
C GLU A 17 22.19 -25.67 12.84
N GLY A 18 22.02 -24.52 13.50
CA GLY A 18 21.21 -23.43 12.97
C GLY A 18 21.92 -22.84 11.76
N THR A 19 21.49 -23.20 10.56
CA THR A 19 21.69 -22.41 9.35
C THR A 19 21.37 -20.95 9.70
N PRO A 20 22.18 -19.95 9.30
CA PRO A 20 21.83 -18.56 9.58
C PRO A 20 20.40 -18.33 9.07
N VAL A 21 19.52 -17.83 9.93
CA VAL A 21 18.24 -17.27 9.49
C VAL A 21 18.62 -16.25 8.44
N SER A 22 18.29 -16.51 7.17
CA SER A 22 18.62 -15.64 6.06
C SER A 22 18.14 -14.23 6.39
N SER A 23 19.05 -13.31 6.65
CA SER A 23 18.70 -11.90 6.78
C SER A 23 18.04 -11.46 5.48
N THR A 24 16.88 -10.84 5.57
CA THR A 24 16.24 -10.17 4.43
C THR A 24 17.22 -9.17 3.82
N PRO A 25 17.29 -9.06 2.48
CA PRO A 25 18.19 -8.10 1.86
C PRO A 25 17.72 -6.67 2.15
N THR A 26 18.68 -5.74 2.22
CA THR A 26 18.37 -4.32 2.15
C THR A 26 17.72 -4.00 0.81
N LEU A 27 16.62 -3.25 0.84
CA LEU A 27 15.91 -2.78 -0.33
C LEU A 27 15.90 -1.26 -0.35
N TYR A 28 15.45 -0.68 -1.45
CA TYR A 28 15.50 0.75 -1.69
C TYR A 28 14.10 1.26 -2.04
N ILE A 29 13.79 2.49 -1.62
CA ILE A 29 12.53 3.17 -1.95
C ILE A 29 12.85 4.21 -3.01
N GLU A 30 12.04 4.25 -4.06
CA GLU A 30 12.07 5.24 -5.13
C GLU A 30 10.65 5.80 -5.33
N GLY A 31 10.57 7.01 -5.90
CA GLY A 31 9.31 7.61 -6.32
C GLY A 31 8.18 7.60 -5.28
N PRO A 32 8.38 8.08 -4.04
CA PRO A 32 7.25 8.28 -3.14
C PRO A 32 6.23 9.23 -3.78
N ALA A 33 4.97 8.82 -3.75
CA ALA A 33 3.82 9.57 -4.24
C ALA A 33 2.74 9.59 -3.17
N PHE A 34 2.03 10.71 -3.06
CA PHE A 34 1.04 10.93 -2.03
C PHE A 34 -0.10 11.77 -2.59
N TRP A 35 -1.33 11.45 -2.22
CA TRP A 35 -2.48 12.26 -2.55
C TRP A 35 -3.52 12.22 -1.43
N ALA A 36 -3.89 13.38 -0.93
CA ALA A 36 -5.09 13.64 -0.15
C ALA A 36 -5.65 15.02 -0.55
N PRO A 37 -6.93 15.35 -0.28
CA PRO A 37 -7.50 16.64 -0.67
C PRO A 37 -6.67 17.84 -0.19
N THR A 38 -6.12 17.79 1.02
CA THR A 38 -5.30 18.86 1.58
C THR A 38 -3.80 18.72 1.25
N LEU A 39 -3.38 17.61 0.66
CA LEU A 39 -1.98 17.28 0.30
C LEU A 39 -1.93 16.70 -1.14
N PRO A 40 -2.23 17.49 -2.19
CA PRO A 40 -2.37 16.99 -3.55
C PRO A 40 -1.01 16.82 -4.24
N GLY A 41 -0.30 15.75 -3.91
CA GLY A 41 1.00 15.40 -4.49
C GLY A 41 2.10 15.28 -3.43
N TRP A 42 3.15 14.53 -3.77
CA TRP A 42 4.25 14.25 -2.84
C TRP A 42 5.01 15.51 -2.41
N GLU A 43 5.30 16.44 -3.32
CA GLU A 43 6.03 17.66 -2.95
C GLU A 43 5.24 18.51 -1.95
N SER A 44 3.91 18.60 -2.11
CA SER A 44 3.04 19.27 -1.15
C SER A 44 3.00 18.53 0.19
N ALA A 45 2.78 17.21 0.16
CA ALA A 45 2.76 16.39 1.36
C ALA A 45 4.08 16.47 2.15
N ARG A 46 5.22 16.35 1.45
CA ARG A 46 6.56 16.42 2.02
C ARG A 46 6.82 17.76 2.69
N ALA A 47 6.52 18.88 2.04
CA ALA A 47 6.71 20.20 2.64
C ALA A 47 5.85 20.39 3.89
N VAL A 48 4.58 19.95 3.86
CA VAL A 48 3.68 20.06 5.01
C VAL A 48 4.10 19.15 6.17
N PHE A 49 4.49 17.89 5.91
CA PHE A 49 5.00 16.99 6.95
C PHE A 49 6.28 17.49 7.62
N ARG A 50 7.08 18.29 6.91
CA ARG A 50 8.28 18.95 7.44
C ARG A 50 7.98 20.28 8.15
N GLY A 51 6.74 20.74 8.15
CA GLY A 51 6.34 22.04 8.70
C GLY A 51 6.83 23.24 7.85
N GLU A 52 7.18 23.00 6.58
CA GLU A 52 7.72 23.99 5.65
C GLU A 52 6.61 24.68 4.83
N ALA A 53 5.41 24.09 4.80
CA ALA A 53 4.24 24.62 4.11
C ALA A 53 2.94 24.35 4.89
N ALA A 54 1.89 25.09 4.55
CA ALA A 54 0.53 24.82 5.04
C ALA A 54 -0.20 23.83 4.10
N PRO A 55 -1.17 23.04 4.61
CA PRO A 55 -2.05 22.24 3.76
C PRO A 55 -2.83 23.09 2.75
N ALA A 56 -3.23 22.49 1.63
CA ALA A 56 -3.96 23.18 0.57
C ALA A 56 -5.34 23.69 1.04
N ASP A 57 -5.61 24.98 0.78
CA ASP A 57 -6.89 25.65 1.02
C ASP A 57 -7.25 26.54 -0.19
N PRO A 58 -8.36 26.26 -0.92
CA PRO A 58 -9.31 25.18 -0.67
C PRO A 58 -8.73 23.78 -0.95
N PRO A 59 -9.28 22.71 -0.35
CA PRO A 59 -8.87 21.34 -0.65
C PRO A 59 -9.02 21.02 -2.14
N ALA A 60 -8.07 20.24 -2.66
CA ALA A 60 -8.09 19.74 -4.02
C ALA A 60 -9.30 18.83 -4.25
N LYS A 61 -9.87 18.92 -5.45
CA LYS A 61 -10.87 17.98 -5.92
C LYS A 61 -10.20 16.65 -6.28
N ARG A 62 -11.01 15.59 -6.32
CA ARG A 62 -10.63 14.25 -6.83
C ARG A 62 -9.69 14.35 -8.06
N PRO A 63 -8.62 13.54 -8.13
CA PRO A 63 -7.69 13.56 -9.24
C PRO A 63 -8.35 13.06 -10.54
N SER A 64 -7.74 13.41 -11.67
CA SER A 64 -8.19 13.03 -13.02
C SER A 64 -7.02 12.47 -13.83
N PRO A 65 -6.62 11.21 -13.57
CA PRO A 65 -5.41 10.62 -14.12
C PRO A 65 -5.41 10.62 -15.64
N GLN A 66 -4.32 11.09 -16.24
CA GLN A 66 -4.19 11.17 -17.70
C GLN A 66 -3.95 9.81 -18.35
N LEU A 67 -3.58 8.80 -17.56
CA LEU A 67 -3.36 7.42 -17.99
C LEU A 67 -4.59 6.80 -18.67
N LEU A 68 -5.80 7.18 -18.24
CA LEU A 68 -7.03 6.67 -18.83
C LEU A 68 -7.47 7.54 -20.01
N ALA A 69 -7.90 6.88 -21.08
CA ALA A 69 -8.59 7.56 -22.17
C ALA A 69 -9.88 8.25 -21.66
N PRO A 70 -10.37 9.32 -22.33
CA PRO A 70 -11.42 10.18 -21.76
C PRO A 70 -12.74 9.48 -21.42
N ALA A 71 -13.08 8.38 -22.09
CA ALA A 71 -14.31 7.63 -21.81
C ALA A 71 -14.18 6.80 -20.52
N GLU A 72 -13.06 6.10 -20.37
CA GLU A 72 -12.68 5.30 -19.22
C GLU A 72 -12.51 6.19 -17.99
N ARG A 73 -11.84 7.33 -18.15
CA ARG A 73 -11.63 8.30 -17.07
C ARG A 73 -12.93 8.83 -16.46
N ARG A 74 -13.95 9.05 -17.29
CA ARG A 74 -15.29 9.49 -16.84
C ARG A 74 -16.06 8.40 -16.10
N ARG A 75 -15.72 7.13 -16.31
CA ARG A 75 -16.38 5.96 -15.72
C ARG A 75 -15.62 5.37 -14.54
N ALA A 76 -14.33 5.69 -14.42
CA ALA A 76 -13.49 5.27 -13.31
C ALA A 76 -14.09 5.80 -12.00
N PRO A 77 -14.20 4.96 -10.96
CA PRO A 77 -14.60 5.42 -9.65
C PRO A 77 -13.45 6.15 -8.92
N ASP A 78 -13.76 6.72 -7.77
CA ASP A 78 -12.84 7.57 -7.01
C ASP A 78 -11.58 6.79 -6.60
N THR A 79 -11.75 5.56 -6.13
CA THR A 79 -10.65 4.66 -5.76
C THR A 79 -9.68 4.40 -6.92
N VAL A 80 -10.20 4.11 -8.11
CA VAL A 80 -9.39 3.94 -9.32
C VAL A 80 -8.66 5.23 -9.68
N ALA A 81 -9.35 6.37 -9.66
CA ALA A 81 -8.67 7.63 -9.98
C ALA A 81 -7.55 7.96 -8.99
N LEU A 82 -7.77 7.75 -7.69
CA LEU A 82 -6.75 7.94 -6.67
C LEU A 82 -5.55 7.03 -6.88
N ALA A 83 -5.80 5.72 -7.02
CA ALA A 83 -4.75 4.72 -7.16
C ALA A 83 -3.88 4.98 -8.40
N LEU A 84 -4.50 5.29 -9.55
CA LEU A 84 -3.77 5.58 -10.78
C LEU A 84 -2.97 6.89 -10.71
N GLU A 85 -3.47 7.91 -10.01
CA GLU A 85 -2.76 9.17 -9.82
C GLU A 85 -1.42 8.95 -9.10
N VAL A 86 -1.46 8.31 -7.93
CA VAL A 86 -0.24 8.07 -7.14
C VAL A 86 0.67 7.03 -7.79
N ALA A 87 0.11 5.99 -8.42
CA ALA A 87 0.90 5.01 -9.16
C ALA A 87 1.67 5.64 -10.32
N ALA A 88 1.01 6.50 -11.12
CA ALA A 88 1.66 7.20 -12.22
C ALA A 88 2.76 8.14 -11.71
N ALA A 89 2.48 8.92 -10.66
CA ALA A 89 3.46 9.83 -10.06
C ALA A 89 4.67 9.07 -9.47
N ALA A 90 4.44 7.91 -8.84
CA ALA A 90 5.52 7.09 -8.29
C ALA A 90 6.42 6.53 -9.39
N VAL A 91 5.83 5.99 -10.47
CA VAL A 91 6.58 5.48 -11.61
C VAL A 91 7.37 6.59 -12.29
N GLU A 92 6.73 7.74 -12.56
CA GLU A 92 7.41 8.90 -13.16
C GLU A 92 8.61 9.36 -12.34
N SER A 93 8.43 9.52 -11.02
CA SER A 93 9.49 9.96 -10.11
C SER A 93 10.62 8.92 -9.97
N SER A 94 10.29 7.63 -10.02
CA SER A 94 11.29 6.54 -10.02
C SER A 94 12.07 6.41 -11.33
N GLY A 95 11.59 7.00 -12.42
CA GLY A 95 12.18 6.86 -13.77
C GLY A 95 11.99 5.47 -14.39
N ARG A 96 11.10 4.64 -13.86
CA ARG A 96 10.83 3.28 -14.36
C ARG A 96 9.79 3.27 -15.46
N GLN A 97 9.75 2.18 -16.21
CA GLN A 97 8.72 1.95 -17.22
C GLN A 97 7.54 1.20 -16.61
N ALA A 98 6.36 1.82 -16.59
CA ALA A 98 5.16 1.22 -16.04
C ALA A 98 4.80 -0.14 -16.68
N ALA A 99 5.08 -0.30 -17.98
CA ALA A 99 4.76 -1.51 -18.75
C ALA A 99 5.55 -2.76 -18.30
N ASP A 100 6.68 -2.57 -17.63
CA ASP A 100 7.59 -3.66 -17.22
C ASP A 100 7.63 -3.86 -15.69
N LEU A 101 6.78 -3.14 -14.95
CA LEU A 101 6.87 -3.06 -13.49
C LEU A 101 5.79 -3.93 -12.83
N PRO A 102 6.17 -5.04 -12.15
CA PRO A 102 5.27 -5.75 -11.27
C PRO A 102 4.65 -4.80 -10.26
N CYS A 103 3.40 -5.05 -9.88
CA CYS A 103 2.68 -4.12 -9.02
C CYS A 103 1.80 -4.80 -7.98
N VAL A 104 1.69 -4.15 -6.83
CA VAL A 104 0.82 -4.51 -5.72
C VAL A 104 -0.09 -3.33 -5.43
N PHE A 105 -1.40 -3.55 -5.51
CA PHE A 105 -2.42 -2.57 -5.16
C PHE A 105 -3.11 -3.01 -3.87
N ALA A 106 -3.01 -2.19 -2.83
CA ALA A 106 -3.57 -2.45 -1.52
C ALA A 106 -4.73 -1.49 -1.22
N SER A 107 -5.83 -2.04 -0.73
CA SER A 107 -6.96 -1.27 -0.20
C SER A 107 -7.62 -2.10 0.89
N ALA A 108 -8.06 -1.46 1.97
CA ALA A 108 -8.79 -2.12 3.03
C ALA A 108 -10.18 -2.52 2.55
N HIS A 109 -10.84 -1.63 1.81
CA HIS A 109 -12.26 -1.77 1.52
C HIS A 109 -12.62 -1.81 0.04
N GLY A 110 -11.68 -1.46 -0.85
CA GLY A 110 -12.00 -1.22 -2.26
C GLY A 110 -12.97 -0.04 -2.40
N ASP A 111 -13.91 -0.14 -3.36
CA ASP A 111 -14.86 0.95 -3.62
C ASP A 111 -16.15 0.83 -2.80
N LEU A 112 -16.16 1.46 -1.64
CA LEU A 112 -17.31 1.48 -0.72
C LEU A 112 -18.55 2.14 -1.34
N GLY A 113 -18.36 3.14 -2.21
CA GLY A 113 -19.46 3.83 -2.91
C GLY A 113 -20.17 2.92 -3.91
N ILE A 114 -19.41 2.12 -4.65
CA ILE A 114 -19.97 1.09 -5.51
C ILE A 114 -20.66 0.01 -4.68
N ASN A 115 -20.04 -0.47 -3.61
CA ASN A 115 -20.65 -1.51 -2.75
C ASN A 115 -22.02 -1.09 -2.19
N ASP A 116 -22.14 0.15 -1.71
CA ASP A 116 -23.41 0.71 -1.25
C ASP A 116 -24.47 0.76 -2.37
N TYR A 117 -24.07 1.22 -3.57
CA TYR A 117 -24.95 1.19 -4.74
C TYR A 117 -25.40 -0.23 -5.11
N MET A 118 -24.48 -1.21 -5.10
CA MET A 118 -24.76 -2.59 -5.47
C MET A 118 -25.80 -3.19 -4.52
N CYS A 119 -25.56 -3.07 -3.21
CA CYS A 119 -26.44 -3.60 -2.18
C CYS A 119 -27.82 -2.91 -2.19
N SER A 120 -27.87 -1.58 -2.27
CA SER A 120 -29.14 -0.83 -2.30
C SER A 120 -29.97 -1.15 -3.56
N THR A 121 -29.32 -1.29 -4.72
CA THR A 121 -29.99 -1.65 -5.97
C THR A 121 -30.55 -3.06 -5.89
N LEU A 122 -29.76 -4.04 -5.42
CA LEU A 122 -30.21 -5.43 -5.27
C LEU A 122 -31.36 -5.57 -4.25
N ALA A 123 -31.34 -4.79 -3.17
CA ALA A 123 -32.42 -4.80 -2.19
C ALA A 123 -33.72 -4.18 -2.72
N SER A 124 -33.63 -3.23 -3.66
CA SER A 124 -34.78 -2.46 -4.15
C SER A 124 -35.35 -3.02 -5.46
N ASP A 125 -34.54 -3.09 -6.52
CA ASP A 125 -34.88 -3.69 -7.80
C ASP A 125 -33.60 -4.24 -8.49
N PRO A 126 -33.34 -5.55 -8.38
CA PRO A 126 -32.16 -6.19 -8.98
C PRO A 126 -31.97 -5.95 -10.48
N LYS A 127 -33.04 -5.66 -11.24
CA LYS A 127 -32.95 -5.46 -12.70
C LYS A 127 -32.29 -4.14 -13.09
N LEU A 128 -32.16 -3.20 -12.16
CA LEU A 128 -31.56 -1.88 -12.38
C LEU A 128 -30.04 -1.86 -12.17
N LEU A 129 -29.43 -3.03 -11.91
CA LEU A 129 -28.01 -3.14 -11.66
C LEU A 129 -27.19 -2.73 -12.88
N SER A 130 -26.36 -1.69 -12.73
CA SER A 130 -25.48 -1.20 -13.79
C SER A 130 -24.32 -2.17 -14.04
N PRO A 131 -24.14 -2.68 -15.27
CA PRO A 131 -22.98 -3.52 -15.61
C PRO A 131 -21.64 -2.80 -15.40
N ILE A 132 -21.60 -1.48 -15.61
CA ILE A 132 -20.37 -0.69 -15.41
C ILE A 132 -20.01 -0.64 -13.92
N LYS A 133 -21.00 -0.41 -13.04
CA LYS A 133 -20.74 -0.39 -11.60
C LYS A 133 -20.39 -1.78 -11.07
N PHE A 134 -21.02 -2.83 -11.59
CA PHE A 134 -20.66 -4.20 -11.26
C PHE A 134 -19.22 -4.55 -11.66
N HIS A 135 -18.77 -4.19 -12.87
CA HIS A 135 -17.38 -4.40 -13.27
C HIS A 135 -16.38 -3.68 -12.36
N ASN A 136 -16.76 -2.51 -11.84
CA ASN A 136 -15.94 -1.73 -10.92
C ASN A 136 -16.11 -2.13 -9.45
N SER A 137 -16.92 -3.13 -9.11
CA SER A 137 -17.12 -3.57 -7.71
C SER A 137 -16.09 -4.60 -7.25
N VAL A 138 -15.30 -5.17 -8.17
CA VAL A 138 -14.22 -6.09 -7.80
C VAL A 138 -13.04 -5.32 -7.20
N HIS A 139 -12.41 -5.90 -6.18
CA HIS A 139 -11.32 -5.24 -5.45
C HIS A 139 -10.13 -4.88 -6.35
N ASN A 140 -9.86 -5.72 -7.35
CA ASN A 140 -8.78 -5.55 -8.30
C ASN A 140 -9.10 -4.56 -9.45
N ALA A 141 -10.19 -3.81 -9.40
CA ALA A 141 -10.54 -2.85 -10.44
C ALA A 141 -9.39 -1.85 -10.70
N ALA A 142 -8.79 -1.27 -9.65
CA ALA A 142 -7.70 -0.30 -9.80
C ALA A 142 -6.47 -0.87 -10.52
N VAL A 143 -6.01 -2.06 -10.13
CA VAL A 143 -4.87 -2.70 -10.80
C VAL A 143 -5.23 -3.16 -12.22
N GLY A 144 -6.49 -3.53 -12.47
CA GLY A 144 -7.00 -3.81 -13.81
C GLY A 144 -6.94 -2.59 -14.72
N TYR A 145 -7.39 -1.43 -14.24
CA TYR A 145 -7.27 -0.16 -14.99
C TYR A 145 -5.80 0.25 -15.18
N TRP A 146 -4.95 0.02 -14.18
CA TRP A 146 -3.51 0.32 -14.28
C TRP A 146 -2.85 -0.49 -15.38
N THR A 147 -3.00 -1.82 -15.36
CA THR A 147 -2.39 -2.74 -16.33
C THR A 147 -2.91 -2.48 -17.75
N ILE A 148 -4.21 -2.23 -17.92
CA ILE A 148 -4.77 -1.84 -19.23
C ILE A 148 -4.20 -0.50 -19.70
N GLY A 149 -4.18 0.51 -18.83
CA GLY A 149 -3.72 1.86 -19.18
C GLY A 149 -2.23 1.94 -19.49
N THR A 150 -1.42 1.10 -18.85
CA THR A 150 0.05 1.07 -19.01
C THR A 150 0.53 0.01 -19.99
N GLY A 151 -0.32 -0.93 -20.39
CA GLY A 151 0.07 -2.11 -21.14
C GLY A 151 0.92 -3.10 -20.32
N CYS A 152 0.94 -2.98 -19.00
CA CYS A 152 1.77 -3.83 -18.14
C CYS A 152 1.28 -5.28 -18.14
N MET A 153 2.16 -6.19 -18.56
CA MET A 153 1.93 -7.64 -18.58
C MET A 153 2.71 -8.38 -17.48
N ALA A 154 3.44 -7.65 -16.63
CA ALA A 154 4.13 -8.22 -15.48
C ALA A 154 3.13 -8.65 -14.39
N ALA A 155 3.62 -9.34 -13.35
CA ALA A 155 2.78 -9.80 -12.24
C ALA A 155 2.06 -8.62 -11.56
N SER A 156 0.77 -8.79 -11.30
CA SER A 156 -0.06 -7.75 -10.69
C SER A 156 -0.95 -8.34 -9.60
N ASN A 157 -0.80 -7.84 -8.37
CA ASN A 157 -1.55 -8.30 -7.21
C ASN A 157 -2.50 -7.21 -6.70
N SER A 158 -3.65 -7.63 -6.17
CA SER A 158 -4.54 -6.78 -5.39
C SER A 158 -4.86 -7.47 -4.07
N LEU A 159 -4.67 -6.77 -2.96
CA LEU A 159 -4.84 -7.35 -1.63
C LEU A 159 -5.55 -6.41 -0.66
N SER A 160 -6.12 -7.02 0.38
CA SER A 160 -6.73 -6.34 1.52
C SER A 160 -6.31 -7.08 2.79
N ALA A 161 -5.94 -6.29 3.81
CA ALA A 161 -5.69 -6.73 5.17
C ALA A 161 -6.32 -5.74 6.16
N TYR A 162 -7.48 -5.18 5.80
CA TYR A 162 -8.19 -4.16 6.59
C TYR A 162 -7.27 -2.96 6.93
N GLU A 163 -7.19 -2.49 8.17
CA GLU A 163 -6.34 -1.36 8.56
C GLU A 163 -4.82 -1.63 8.44
N SER A 164 -4.43 -2.87 8.13
CA SER A 164 -3.04 -3.26 7.89
C SER A 164 -2.73 -3.47 6.40
N SER A 165 -3.59 -3.00 5.49
CA SER A 165 -3.45 -3.30 4.06
C SER A 165 -2.20 -2.70 3.44
N PHE A 166 -1.78 -1.49 3.83
CA PHE A 166 -0.54 -0.93 3.30
C PHE A 166 0.68 -1.68 3.84
N ALA A 167 0.70 -2.02 5.14
CA ALA A 167 1.74 -2.85 5.74
C ALA A 167 1.87 -4.22 5.04
N ALA A 168 0.74 -4.88 4.75
CA ALA A 168 0.71 -6.14 4.00
C ALA A 168 1.16 -5.96 2.55
N GLY A 169 0.75 -4.86 1.90
CA GLY A 169 1.20 -4.48 0.56
C GLY A 169 2.70 -4.24 0.47
N LEU A 170 3.28 -3.60 1.48
CA LEU A 170 4.72 -3.36 1.57
C LEU A 170 5.50 -4.65 1.80
N LEU A 171 5.00 -5.54 2.66
CA LEU A 171 5.60 -6.87 2.83
C LEU A 171 5.60 -7.65 1.51
N GLU A 172 4.47 -7.66 0.81
CA GLU A 172 4.32 -8.34 -0.48
C GLU A 172 5.30 -7.78 -1.53
N ALA A 173 5.34 -6.45 -1.68
CA ALA A 173 6.24 -5.79 -2.63
C ALA A 173 7.72 -6.02 -2.28
N ALA A 174 8.08 -5.97 -0.99
CA ALA A 174 9.44 -6.24 -0.52
C ALA A 174 9.84 -7.71 -0.75
N ALA A 175 8.94 -8.65 -0.48
CA ALA A 175 9.19 -10.08 -0.69
C ALA A 175 9.38 -10.40 -2.19
N GLN A 176 8.52 -9.90 -3.07
CA GLN A 176 8.67 -10.06 -4.52
C GLN A 176 9.97 -9.42 -5.01
N CYS A 177 10.26 -8.18 -4.59
CA CYS A 177 11.46 -7.47 -4.99
C CYS A 177 12.74 -8.20 -4.57
N ALA A 178 12.77 -8.71 -3.33
CA ALA A 178 13.88 -9.49 -2.81
C ALA A 178 14.05 -10.84 -3.54
N ALA A 179 12.95 -11.54 -3.82
CA ALA A 179 12.98 -12.87 -4.43
C ALA A 179 13.38 -12.80 -5.92
N ASP A 180 12.78 -11.88 -6.67
CA ASP A 180 12.93 -11.81 -8.12
C ASP A 180 14.02 -10.83 -8.56
N ARG A 181 14.59 -10.07 -7.61
CA ARG A 181 15.55 -8.98 -7.88
C ARG A 181 15.05 -8.00 -8.94
N GLN A 182 13.76 -7.69 -8.88
CA GLN A 182 13.09 -6.76 -9.78
C GLN A 182 12.34 -5.72 -8.95
N ALA A 183 12.31 -4.48 -9.41
CA ALA A 183 11.55 -3.47 -8.69
C ALA A 183 10.04 -3.73 -8.76
N VAL A 184 9.31 -3.31 -7.72
CA VAL A 184 7.87 -3.54 -7.59
C VAL A 184 7.19 -2.24 -7.18
N LEU A 185 6.16 -1.84 -7.92
CA LEU A 185 5.28 -0.73 -7.54
C LEU A 185 4.33 -1.17 -6.43
N LEU A 186 4.24 -0.39 -5.37
CA LEU A 186 3.18 -0.48 -4.38
C LEU A 186 2.29 0.76 -4.46
N ALA A 187 0.98 0.57 -4.56
CA ALA A 187 -0.01 1.62 -4.41
C ALA A 187 -1.03 1.25 -3.32
N GLY A 188 -1.16 2.08 -2.30
CA GLY A 188 -2.19 1.98 -1.24
C GLY A 188 -3.24 3.06 -1.43
N TYR A 189 -4.53 2.72 -1.33
CA TYR A 189 -5.60 3.71 -1.48
C TYR A 189 -6.87 3.29 -0.72
N ASP A 190 -7.55 4.27 -0.15
CA ASP A 190 -8.90 4.09 0.38
C ASP A 190 -9.72 5.38 0.31
N MET A 191 -11.03 5.20 0.43
CA MET A 191 -12.03 6.24 0.30
C MET A 191 -12.90 6.35 1.56
N PRO A 192 -13.69 7.43 1.73
CA PRO A 192 -14.56 7.53 2.88
C PRO A 192 -15.67 6.49 2.80
N ALA A 193 -16.05 5.95 3.94
CA ALA A 193 -17.20 5.07 4.04
C ALA A 193 -18.50 5.84 3.76
N VAL A 194 -19.43 5.21 3.05
CA VAL A 194 -20.75 5.78 2.72
C VAL A 194 -21.89 4.84 3.09
N GLY A 195 -23.10 5.40 3.19
CA GLY A 195 -24.32 4.63 3.41
C GLY A 195 -24.31 3.85 4.73
N PRO A 196 -24.93 2.66 4.79
CA PRO A 196 -24.95 1.82 5.99
C PRO A 196 -23.55 1.37 6.44
N LEU A 197 -22.58 1.26 5.53
CA LEU A 197 -21.21 0.81 5.84
C LEU A 197 -20.46 1.81 6.75
N SER A 198 -20.85 3.09 6.76
CA SER A 198 -20.31 4.08 7.71
C SER A 198 -20.62 3.76 9.18
N SER A 199 -21.47 2.76 9.48
CA SER A 199 -21.72 2.28 10.85
C SER A 199 -20.70 1.25 11.35
N VAL A 200 -19.91 0.65 10.45
CA VAL A 200 -18.96 -0.44 10.77
C VAL A 200 -17.53 -0.14 10.36
N THR A 201 -17.31 0.83 9.47
CA THR A 201 -15.97 1.37 9.15
C THR A 201 -15.94 2.87 9.37
N THR A 202 -14.83 3.35 9.92
CA THR A 202 -14.61 4.76 10.21
C THR A 202 -13.75 5.45 9.16
N SER A 203 -13.47 4.81 8.01
CA SER A 203 -12.65 5.41 6.95
C SER A 203 -13.21 6.77 6.53
N ARG A 204 -12.39 7.83 6.66
CA ARG A 204 -12.72 9.20 6.25
C ARG A 204 -11.75 9.72 5.21
N GLU A 205 -12.22 10.72 4.47
CA GLU A 205 -11.47 11.39 3.41
C GLU A 205 -10.97 10.42 2.33
N LEU A 206 -10.42 11.00 1.27
CA LEU A 206 -9.72 10.27 0.23
C LEU A 206 -8.22 10.27 0.57
N LEU A 207 -7.58 9.11 0.53
CA LEU A 207 -6.12 8.98 0.74
C LEU A 207 -5.56 7.94 -0.22
N ALA A 208 -4.48 8.30 -0.90
CA ALA A 208 -3.68 7.36 -1.65
C ALA A 208 -2.19 7.66 -1.50
N VAL A 209 -1.41 6.60 -1.57
CA VAL A 209 0.04 6.62 -1.47
C VAL A 209 0.63 5.62 -2.45
N ALA A 210 1.80 5.88 -2.98
CA ALA A 210 2.55 4.89 -3.73
C ALA A 210 4.05 5.07 -3.56
N LEU A 211 4.80 4.00 -3.81
CA LEU A 211 6.25 4.00 -3.88
C LEU A 211 6.70 2.83 -4.73
N VAL A 212 7.94 2.88 -5.20
CA VAL A 212 8.60 1.73 -5.82
C VAL A 212 9.62 1.14 -4.86
N VAL A 213 9.54 -0.17 -4.64
CA VAL A 213 10.54 -0.95 -3.91
C VAL A 213 11.54 -1.50 -4.92
N ALA A 214 12.81 -1.15 -4.79
CA ALA A 214 13.89 -1.51 -5.71
C ALA A 214 14.94 -2.42 -5.02
N PRO A 215 15.53 -3.38 -5.76
CA PRO A 215 16.51 -4.31 -5.21
C PRO A 215 17.93 -3.72 -5.15
N GLU A 216 18.18 -2.64 -5.90
CA GLU A 216 19.48 -1.99 -6.03
C GLU A 216 19.32 -0.47 -5.93
N ARG A 217 20.37 0.19 -5.44
CA ARG A 217 20.42 1.64 -5.32
C ARG A 217 20.56 2.28 -6.70
N THR A 218 19.82 3.35 -6.93
CA THR A 218 19.89 4.20 -8.12
C THR A 218 20.06 5.67 -7.72
N GLU A 219 20.24 6.55 -8.69
CA GLU A 219 20.19 8.00 -8.47
C GLU A 219 18.79 8.52 -8.06
N ARG A 220 17.75 7.68 -8.21
CA ARG A 220 16.36 8.01 -7.85
C ARG A 220 15.95 7.48 -6.48
N THR A 221 16.81 6.70 -5.84
CA THR A 221 16.58 6.17 -4.49
C THR A 221 16.41 7.31 -3.50
N VAL A 222 15.30 7.31 -2.75
CA VAL A 222 15.03 8.29 -1.68
C VAL A 222 15.43 7.80 -0.30
N ALA A 223 15.40 6.48 -0.07
CA ALA A 223 15.79 5.83 1.18
C ALA A 223 16.22 4.38 0.92
N ALA A 224 17.11 3.86 1.76
CA ALA A 224 17.34 2.42 1.89
C ALA A 224 16.61 1.90 3.12
N PHE A 225 16.19 0.64 3.13
CA PHE A 225 15.54 0.06 4.30
C PHE A 225 15.90 -1.41 4.53
N GLU A 226 16.10 -1.74 5.80
CA GLU A 226 16.06 -3.11 6.29
C GLU A 226 14.65 -3.42 6.77
N TRP A 227 14.19 -4.65 6.60
CA TRP A 227 12.83 -5.04 6.95
C TRP A 227 12.80 -6.39 7.65
N SER A 228 11.94 -6.57 8.64
CA SER A 228 11.80 -7.85 9.33
C SER A 228 10.39 -8.02 9.88
N LEU A 229 9.99 -9.28 10.11
CA LEU A 229 8.77 -9.61 10.82
C LEU A 229 9.07 -9.85 12.29
N VAL A 230 8.41 -9.09 13.16
CA VAL A 230 8.56 -9.23 14.62
C VAL A 230 7.26 -9.74 15.20
N SER A 231 7.36 -10.88 15.88
CA SER A 231 6.26 -11.48 16.65
C SER A 231 6.12 -10.79 18.01
N GLY A 232 4.88 -10.55 18.43
CA GLY A 232 4.55 -9.89 19.70
C GLY A 232 3.44 -8.87 19.53
N ALA A 233 2.96 -8.33 20.66
CA ALA A 233 1.97 -7.25 20.64
C ALA A 233 2.57 -6.04 19.91
N PRO A 234 1.98 -5.59 18.80
CA PRO A 234 2.58 -4.55 17.98
C PRO A 234 2.48 -3.19 18.68
N LEU A 235 3.52 -2.38 18.55
CA LEU A 235 3.51 -0.96 18.91
C LEU A 235 3.50 -0.16 17.60
N PRO A 236 2.36 0.37 17.14
CA PRO A 236 2.31 1.12 15.89
C PRO A 236 3.15 2.39 15.97
N ALA A 237 3.90 2.69 14.91
CA ALA A 237 4.44 4.03 14.73
C ALA A 237 3.26 5.02 14.61
N ALA A 238 3.34 6.15 15.32
CA ALA A 238 2.30 7.16 15.29
C ALA A 238 2.63 8.25 14.27
N ALA A 239 1.61 8.72 13.55
CA ALA A 239 1.69 9.96 12.76
C ALA A 239 2.00 11.15 13.68
N GLN A 240 3.00 11.96 13.31
CA GLN A 240 3.56 13.00 14.16
C GLN A 240 3.03 14.40 13.80
N SER A 241 3.00 14.76 12.52
CA SER A 241 2.51 16.06 12.05
C SER A 241 1.00 16.18 12.20
N ASP A 242 0.52 17.42 12.37
CA ASP A 242 -0.92 17.69 12.42
C ASP A 242 -1.63 17.27 11.11
N ALA A 243 -0.95 17.44 9.97
CA ALA A 243 -1.47 17.05 8.66
C ALA A 243 -1.65 15.53 8.52
N ALA A 244 -0.68 14.73 8.96
CA ALA A 244 -0.83 13.28 8.98
C ALA A 244 -1.89 12.84 10.00
N ARG A 245 -1.91 13.42 11.20
CA ARG A 245 -2.93 13.12 12.22
C ARG A 245 -4.35 13.43 11.75
N ALA A 246 -4.55 14.44 10.91
CA ALA A 246 -5.85 14.75 10.30
C ALA A 246 -6.36 13.63 9.36
N LEU A 247 -5.46 12.78 8.85
CA LEU A 247 -5.77 11.67 7.94
C LEU A 247 -5.86 10.30 8.66
N ASN A 248 -5.63 10.24 9.98
CA ASN A 248 -5.59 8.99 10.74
C ASN A 248 -6.90 8.18 10.73
N ALA A 249 -8.03 8.82 10.40
CA ALA A 249 -9.30 8.13 10.30
C ALA A 249 -9.46 7.36 8.98
N ASN A 250 -8.57 7.53 7.99
CA ASN A 250 -8.61 6.78 6.74
C ASN A 250 -8.07 5.35 6.93
N ALA A 251 -8.63 4.37 6.21
CA ALA A 251 -8.19 2.98 6.33
C ALA A 251 -6.74 2.71 5.85
N MET A 252 -6.15 3.62 5.05
CA MET A 252 -4.72 3.61 4.66
C MET A 252 -3.82 4.45 5.58
N ALA A 253 -4.28 4.80 6.78
CA ALA A 253 -3.50 5.60 7.73
C ALA A 253 -2.23 4.89 8.23
N ASP A 254 -2.15 3.56 8.13
CA ASP A 254 -0.95 2.79 8.47
C ASP A 254 0.26 3.14 7.59
N ALA A 255 0.04 3.74 6.42
CA ALA A 255 1.11 4.28 5.58
C ALA A 255 1.73 5.59 6.09
N LEU A 256 0.98 6.39 6.86
CA LEU A 256 1.36 7.77 7.19
C LEU A 256 2.72 7.88 7.90
N PRO A 257 3.04 7.05 8.91
CA PRO A 257 4.34 7.15 9.59
C PRO A 257 5.53 6.93 8.65
N LEU A 258 5.40 6.02 7.68
CA LEU A 258 6.45 5.80 6.68
C LEU A 258 6.63 7.03 5.78
N PHE A 259 5.54 7.60 5.27
CA PHE A 259 5.62 8.78 4.41
C PHE A 259 6.14 10.02 5.14
N GLU A 260 5.83 10.19 6.43
CA GLU A 260 6.45 11.24 7.23
C GLU A 260 7.95 11.02 7.43
N ALA A 261 8.38 9.78 7.70
CA ALA A 261 9.78 9.43 7.84
C ALA A 261 10.56 9.68 6.53
N LEU A 262 9.97 9.32 5.39
CA LEU A 262 10.51 9.62 4.06
C LEU A 262 10.59 11.13 3.80
N ALA A 263 9.61 11.92 4.24
CA ALA A 263 9.65 13.38 4.11
C ALA A 263 10.80 14.00 4.92
N ARG A 264 11.08 13.47 6.12
CA ARG A 264 12.21 13.89 6.95
C ARG A 264 13.56 13.49 6.35
N GLY A 265 13.65 12.30 5.75
CA GLY A 265 14.86 11.80 5.08
C GLY A 265 15.98 11.34 6.04
N GLY A 266 15.65 11.08 7.31
CA GLY A 266 16.60 10.65 8.34
C GLY A 266 16.58 9.15 8.61
N ALA A 267 17.52 8.68 9.43
CA ALA A 267 17.47 7.32 9.98
C ALA A 267 16.29 7.21 10.95
N GLU A 268 15.36 6.29 10.69
CA GLU A 268 14.16 6.12 11.51
C GLU A 268 13.69 4.66 11.48
N SER A 269 13.07 4.19 12.56
CA SER A 269 12.43 2.87 12.58
C SER A 269 10.92 3.03 12.55
N VAL A 270 10.25 2.33 11.64
CA VAL A 270 8.80 2.35 11.46
C VAL A 270 8.25 0.96 11.73
N SER A 271 7.37 0.88 12.73
CA SER A 271 6.67 -0.34 13.12
C SER A 271 5.26 -0.31 12.57
N MET A 272 4.92 -1.27 11.71
CA MET A 272 3.63 -1.37 11.03
C MET A 272 2.91 -2.66 11.47
N PRO A 273 1.86 -2.57 12.29
CA PRO A 273 1.09 -3.74 12.70
C PRO A 273 0.49 -4.48 11.50
N MET A 274 0.58 -5.80 11.49
CA MET A 274 -0.03 -6.67 10.48
C MET A 274 -1.11 -7.60 11.06
N SER A 275 -1.05 -7.86 12.37
CA SER A 275 -2.07 -8.57 13.14
C SER A 275 -1.91 -8.23 14.63
N ALA A 276 -2.74 -8.82 15.49
CA ALA A 276 -2.61 -8.67 16.94
C ALA A 276 -1.26 -9.15 17.52
N VAL A 277 -0.50 -9.96 16.77
CA VAL A 277 0.74 -10.60 17.24
C VAL A 277 1.89 -10.48 16.26
N LEU A 278 1.75 -9.68 15.20
CA LEU A 278 2.76 -9.56 14.15
C LEU A 278 2.88 -8.10 13.68
N SER A 279 4.10 -7.64 13.49
CA SER A 279 4.42 -6.35 12.89
C SER A 279 5.51 -6.48 11.84
N LEU A 280 5.40 -5.67 10.79
CA LEU A 280 6.48 -5.37 9.87
C LEU A 280 7.31 -4.23 10.47
N GLN A 281 8.59 -4.51 10.74
CA GLN A 281 9.55 -3.51 11.19
C GLN A 281 10.39 -3.06 10.02
N LEU A 282 10.48 -1.76 9.82
CA LEU A 282 11.35 -1.12 8.85
C LEU A 282 12.41 -0.30 9.59
N ARG A 283 13.67 -0.40 9.17
CA ARG A 283 14.73 0.54 9.55
C ARG A 283 15.14 1.30 8.31
N LEU A 284 14.72 2.56 8.22
CA LEU A 284 15.13 3.48 7.16
C LEU A 284 16.54 3.98 7.43
N MET A 285 17.33 4.05 6.38
CA MET A 285 18.67 4.62 6.37
C MET A 285 18.68 5.85 5.47
N PRO A 286 19.30 6.95 5.91
CA PRO A 286 19.37 8.17 5.12
C PRO A 286 20.18 7.93 3.84
N GLN A 287 19.99 8.81 2.86
CA GLN A 287 20.94 8.85 1.75
C GLN A 287 22.31 9.28 2.27
N PRO A 288 23.40 8.58 1.88
CA PRO A 288 24.75 9.09 2.08
C PRO A 288 24.99 10.40 1.33
#